data_AF-M0C397-F1
#
_entry.id   AF-M0C397-F1
#
_cell.length_a   1.000
_cell.length_b   1.000
_cell.length_c   1.000
_cell.angle_alpha   90.00
_cell.angle_beta   90.00
_cell.angle_gamma   90.00
#
_symmetry.space_group_name_H-M   'P 1'
#
loop_
_entity.id
_entity.type
_entity.pdbx_description
1 polymer ?
#
loop_
_entity_poly.entity_id
_entity_poly.type
_entity_poly.pdbx_seq_one_letter_code
_entity_poly.pdbx_strand_id
1 'polypeptide(L)'
;MSYARQRPFHPDRLVDWLADVLNDVVRAKRLMWIAGRERHALNCNLAGTQVQVDVNSQWATSMPAFQKESYREARPDLDWDED
;
A
#
# COMPACT_ATOMS: atom_id res chain seq x y z
N MET A 1 2.93 -8.89 14.70
CA MET A 1 2.57 -7.46 14.80
C MET A 1 2.19 -6.92 13.43
N SER A 2 1.04 -6.25 13.32
CA SER A 2 0.55 -5.57 12.11
C SER A 2 0.51 -4.06 12.35
N TYR A 3 0.74 -3.29 11.29
CA TYR A 3 0.63 -1.82 11.31
C TYR A 3 -0.34 -1.42 10.21
N ALA A 4 -1.29 -0.56 10.54
CA ALA A 4 -2.26 -0.02 9.60
C ALA A 4 -2.45 1.47 9.90
N ARG A 5 -2.55 2.28 8.85
CA ARG A 5 -2.83 3.72 8.95
C ARG A 5 -3.55 4.19 7.69
N GLN A 6 -4.58 5.02 7.88
CA GLN A 6 -5.33 5.62 6.77
C GLN A 6 -4.72 6.97 6.31
N ARG A 7 -3.40 7.03 6.19
CA ARG A 7 -2.68 8.19 5.64
C ARG A 7 -1.50 7.72 4.81
N PRO A 8 -1.19 8.38 3.69
CA PRO A 8 -0.08 7.97 2.85
C PRO A 8 1.25 8.17 3.58
N PHE A 9 2.22 7.33 3.25
CA PHE A 9 3.61 7.56 3.59
C PHE A 9 4.19 8.69 2.74
N HIS A 10 5.05 9.50 3.36
CA HIS A 10 5.89 10.43 2.62
C HIS A 10 6.96 9.63 1.87
N PRO A 11 7.16 9.84 0.56
CA PRO A 11 8.07 9.02 -0.25
C PRO A 11 9.50 9.03 0.30
N ASP A 12 10.09 10.21 0.53
CA ASP A 12 11.49 10.29 0.96
C ASP A 12 11.72 9.70 2.35
N ARG A 13 10.86 10.03 3.33
CA ARG A 13 10.93 9.46 4.69
C ARG A 13 10.78 7.94 4.69
N LEU A 14 9.99 7.37 3.78
CA LEU A 14 9.86 5.93 3.66
C LEU A 14 11.15 5.29 3.15
N VAL A 15 11.81 5.91 2.16
CA VAL A 15 13.09 5.44 1.63
C VAL A 15 14.16 5.50 2.72
N ASP A 16 14.26 6.63 3.44
CA ASP A 16 15.22 6.80 4.53
C ASP A 16 15.01 5.74 5.63
N TRP A 17 13.74 5.51 6.02
CA TRP A 17 13.40 4.51 7.02
C TRP A 17 13.71 3.08 6.55
N LEU A 18 13.42 2.75 5.28
CA LEU A 18 13.73 1.43 4.72
C LEU A 18 15.24 1.17 4.64
N ALA A 19 16.07 2.21 4.49
CA ALA A 19 17.52 2.07 4.49
C ALA A 19 18.07 1.79 5.90
N ASP A 20 17.47 2.39 6.93
CA ASP A 20 17.91 2.26 8.33
C ASP A 20 17.46 0.94 8.97
N VAL A 21 16.23 0.50 8.67
CA VAL A 21 15.57 -0.63 9.33
C VAL A 21 16.19 -2.01 9.02
N LEU A 22 17.04 -2.11 8.00
CA LEU A 22 17.62 -3.38 7.54
C LEU A 22 18.48 -4.09 8.58
N ASN A 23 18.97 -3.37 9.59
CA ASN A 23 19.76 -3.95 10.67
C ASN A 23 18.92 -4.64 11.74
N ASP A 24 17.66 -4.22 11.92
CA ASP A 24 16.81 -4.64 13.04
C ASP A 24 15.66 -5.56 12.63
N VAL A 25 15.30 -5.58 11.34
CA VAL A 25 14.14 -6.35 10.85
C VAL A 25 14.58 -7.50 9.95
N VAL A 26 14.27 -8.73 10.39
CA VAL A 26 14.57 -9.95 9.62
C VAL A 26 13.64 -10.11 8.41
N ARG A 27 12.35 -9.75 8.54
CA ARG A 27 11.36 -9.83 7.45
C ARG A 27 10.16 -8.92 7.67
N ALA A 28 9.67 -8.30 6.59
CA ALA A 28 8.38 -7.62 6.56
C ALA A 28 7.70 -7.77 5.20
N LYS A 29 6.36 -7.82 5.19
CA LYS A 29 5.53 -7.77 3.99
C LYS A 29 4.36 -6.84 4.23
N ARG A 30 4.17 -5.83 3.38
CA ARG A 30 3.12 -4.82 3.57
C ARG A 30 2.58 -4.29 2.24
N LEU A 31 1.29 -3.99 2.22
CA LEU A 31 0.70 -3.09 1.23
C LEU A 31 0.91 -1.65 1.72
N MET A 32 1.30 -0.75 0.82
CA MET A 32 1.65 0.63 1.13
C MET A 32 0.90 1.62 0.25
N TRP A 33 0.49 2.72 0.87
CA TRP A 33 -0.02 3.91 0.21
C TRP A 33 1.05 5.01 0.29
N ILE A 34 1.50 5.54 -0.85
CA ILE A 34 2.53 6.59 -0.92
C ILE A 34 1.93 7.86 -1.54
N ALA A 35 2.25 9.01 -0.96
CA ALA A 35 1.83 10.32 -1.48
C ALA A 35 2.40 10.56 -2.89
N GLY A 36 1.60 11.13 -3.79
CA GLY A 36 1.94 11.31 -5.21
C GLY A 36 1.79 10.03 -6.06
N ARG A 37 1.34 8.92 -5.46
CA ARG A 37 1.08 7.63 -6.13
C ARG A 37 -0.31 7.09 -5.77
N GLU A 38 -1.31 7.96 -5.73
CA GLU A 38 -2.69 7.70 -5.30
C GLU A 38 -3.43 6.68 -6.17
N ARG A 39 -2.90 6.39 -7.36
CA ARG A 39 -3.45 5.36 -8.23
C ARG A 39 -2.99 3.96 -7.86
N HIS A 40 -1.82 3.78 -7.27
CA HIS A 40 -1.19 2.47 -7.15
C HIS A 40 -1.07 2.03 -5.69
N ALA A 41 -1.47 0.80 -5.43
CA ALA A 41 -1.16 0.09 -4.20
C ALA A 41 0.18 -0.61 -4.40
N LEU A 42 1.15 -0.30 -3.54
CA LEU A 42 2.50 -0.85 -3.64
C LEU A 42 2.69 -1.99 -2.64
N ASN A 43 3.42 -3.03 -3.01
CA ASN A 43 3.82 -4.10 -2.12
C ASN A 43 5.28 -3.87 -1.71
N CYS A 44 5.55 -3.92 -0.40
CA CYS A 44 6.88 -3.95 0.16
C CYS A 44 7.19 -5.36 0.64
N ASN A 45 8.30 -5.92 0.17
CA ASN A 45 8.88 -7.13 0.72
C ASN A 45 10.29 -6.82 1.22
N LEU A 46 10.50 -6.97 2.52
CA LEU A 46 11.81 -6.88 3.16
C LEU A 46 12.19 -8.28 3.65
N ALA A 47 13.40 -8.73 3.35
CA ALA A 47 13.96 -9.97 3.87
C ALA A 47 15.47 -9.82 4.08
N GLY A 48 15.91 -9.87 5.33
CA GLY A 48 17.29 -9.55 5.71
C GLY A 48 17.66 -8.15 5.20
N THR A 49 18.73 -8.08 4.41
CA THR A 49 19.26 -6.83 3.84
C THR A 49 18.63 -6.42 2.50
N GLN A 50 17.66 -7.19 2.00
CA GLN A 50 17.01 -6.90 0.73
C GLN A 50 15.63 -6.27 0.93
N VAL A 51 15.38 -5.18 0.21
CA VAL A 51 14.06 -4.53 0.09
C VAL A 51 13.64 -4.55 -1.37
N GLN A 52 12.40 -4.95 -1.60
CA GLN A 52 11.75 -4.89 -2.90
C GLN A 52 10.41 -4.16 -2.77
N VAL A 53 10.17 -3.19 -3.66
CA VAL A 53 8.92 -2.44 -3.73
C VAL A 53 8.38 -2.50 -5.15
N ASP A 54 7.16 -3.02 -5.31
CA ASP A 54 6.54 -3.26 -6.61
C ASP A 54 5.10 -2.72 -6.65
N VAL A 55 4.58 -2.44 -7.85
CA VAL A 55 3.16 -2.14 -8.03
C VAL A 55 2.36 -3.44 -7.94
N ASN A 56 1.48 -3.53 -6.94
CA ASN A 56 0.63 -4.71 -6.76
C ASN A 56 -0.69 -4.60 -7.52
N SER A 57 -1.32 -3.43 -7.45
CA SER A 57 -2.64 -3.19 -8.03
C SER A 57 -2.97 -1.70 -8.08
N GLN A 58 -4.09 -1.37 -8.70
CA GLN A 58 -4.69 -0.04 -8.64
C GLN A 58 -5.61 0.09 -7.41
N TRP A 59 -5.66 1.26 -6.78
CA TRP A 59 -6.65 1.54 -5.74
C TRP A 59 -8.06 1.65 -6.36
N ALA A 60 -9.06 1.01 -5.74
CA ALA A 60 -10.44 1.02 -6.24
C ALA A 60 -10.96 2.43 -6.50
N THR A 61 -10.69 3.40 -5.60
CA THR A 61 -11.12 4.80 -5.78
C THR A 61 -10.54 5.47 -7.04
N SER A 62 -9.40 5.00 -7.53
CA SER A 62 -8.74 5.55 -8.72
C SER A 62 -9.16 4.89 -10.04
N MET A 63 -10.01 3.86 -10.00
CA MET A 63 -10.55 3.19 -11.19
C MET A 63 -11.59 4.08 -11.91
N PRO A 64 -11.92 3.84 -13.19
CA PRO A 64 -13.06 4.48 -13.85
C PRO A 64 -14.39 4.17 -13.14
N ALA A 65 -15.37 5.10 -13.19
CA ALA A 65 -16.63 4.99 -12.46
C ALA A 65 -17.37 3.64 -12.67
N PHE A 66 -17.47 3.18 -13.93
CA PHE A 66 -18.09 1.88 -14.23
C PHE A 66 -17.36 0.71 -13.53
N GLN A 67 -16.03 0.73 -13.49
CA GLN A 67 -15.26 -0.32 -12.84
C GLN A 67 -15.39 -0.25 -11.31
N LYS A 68 -15.47 0.95 -10.74
CA LYS A 68 -15.72 1.12 -9.29
C LYS A 68 -17.05 0.50 -8.89
N GLU A 69 -18.11 0.77 -9.65
CA GLU A 69 -19.45 0.26 -9.36
C GLU A 69 -19.47 -1.27 -9.42
N SER A 70 -19.00 -1.86 -10.52
CA SER A 70 -18.91 -3.32 -10.64
C SER A 70 -18.02 -3.94 -9.56
N TYR A 71 -16.96 -3.24 -9.11
CA TYR A 71 -16.09 -3.72 -8.04
C TYR A 71 -16.80 -3.71 -6.67
N ARG A 72 -17.64 -2.69 -6.40
CA ARG A 72 -18.47 -2.58 -5.20
C ARG A 72 -19.58 -3.63 -5.19
N GLU A 73 -20.32 -3.78 -6.30
CA GLU A 73 -21.37 -4.80 -6.45
C GLU A 73 -20.82 -6.23 -6.26
N ALA A 74 -19.60 -6.51 -6.73
CA ALA A 74 -18.96 -7.81 -6.58
C ALA A 74 -18.48 -8.11 -5.15
N ARG A 75 -18.42 -7.09 -4.27
CA ARG A 75 -17.93 -7.20 -2.88
C ARG A 75 -18.84 -6.42 -1.93
N PRO A 76 -20.10 -6.85 -1.77
CA PRO A 76 -21.08 -6.15 -0.94
C PRO A 76 -20.79 -6.28 0.57
N ASP A 77 -19.87 -7.17 0.95
CA ASP A 77 -19.47 -7.46 2.33
C ASP A 77 -18.36 -6.55 2.88
N LEU A 78 -17.74 -5.73 2.02
CA LEU A 78 -16.71 -4.78 2.43
C LEU A 78 -17.32 -3.50 2.99
N ASP A 79 -16.79 -3.06 4.13
CA ASP A 79 -17.06 -1.73 4.68
C ASP A 79 -16.31 -0.69 3.82
N TRP A 80 -17.08 0.13 3.12
CA TRP A 80 -16.55 1.17 2.24
C TRP A 80 -16.61 2.50 2.97
N ASP A 81 -15.48 3.20 3.04
CA ASP A 81 -15.47 4.58 3.52
C ASP A 81 -16.41 5.42 2.63
N GLU A 82 -17.36 6.13 3.26
CA GLU A 82 -18.20 7.13 2.59
C GLU A 82 -17.29 8.30 2.14
N ASP A 83 -17.41 8.72 0.87
CA ASP A 83 -16.54 9.73 0.23
C ASP A 83 -16.55 11.11 0.93
#